data_AF-A1ZMP4-F1
#
_entry.id   AF-A1ZMP4-F1
#
_cell.length_a   1.000
_cell.length_b   1.000
_cell.length_c   1.000
_cell.angle_alpha   90.00
_cell.angle_beta   90.00
_cell.angle_gamma   90.00
#
_symmetry.space_group_name_H-M   'P 1'
#
loop_
_entity.id
_entity.type
_entity.pdbx_description
1 polymer ?
#
loop_
_entity_poly.entity_id
_entity_poly.type
_entity_poly.pdbx_seq_one_letter_code
_entity_poly.pdbx_strand_id
1 'polypeptide(L)'
;MGQKKKQIRRRFRDEVFERDGHTCVFCDMTESLDAHHITDRSEMPHGGYVKENGITLCSHHHLLAEQYHISNGTTWEAGMHPNDLYQMIGTTKEVAVRQSEKLNQFT
;
A
#
# COMPACT_ATOMS: atom_id res chain seq x y z
N MET A 1 -15.55 18.32 -4.56
CA MET A 1 -14.35 17.71 -3.93
C MET A 1 -14.42 16.19 -3.68
N GLY A 2 -15.60 15.53 -3.62
CA GLY A 2 -15.70 14.12 -3.20
C GLY A 2 -15.42 13.04 -4.27
N GLN A 3 -15.74 13.28 -5.54
CA GLN A 3 -15.66 12.24 -6.59
C GLN A 3 -14.22 11.93 -7.04
N LYS A 4 -13.38 12.96 -7.24
CA LYS A 4 -11.98 12.80 -7.67
C LYS A 4 -11.16 11.97 -6.67
N LYS A 5 -11.30 12.24 -5.35
CA LYS A 5 -10.66 11.43 -4.29
C LYS A 5 -11.15 9.98 -4.26
N LYS A 6 -12.44 9.73 -4.53
CA LYS A 6 -12.97 8.37 -4.66
C LYS A 6 -12.35 7.64 -5.85
N GLN A 7 -12.19 8.32 -6.97
CA GLN A 7 -11.57 7.75 -8.18
C GLN A 7 -10.09 7.41 -7.96
N ILE A 8 -9.32 8.29 -7.32
CA ILE A 8 -7.90 8.03 -7.00
C ILE A 8 -7.77 6.80 -6.10
N ARG A 9 -8.58 6.71 -5.03
CA ARG A 9 -8.58 5.55 -4.13
C ARG A 9 -8.96 4.25 -4.81
N ARG A 10 -9.97 4.30 -5.68
CA ARG A 10 -10.38 3.15 -6.49
C ARG A 10 -9.24 2.72 -7.41
N ARG A 11 -8.64 3.65 -8.15
CA ARG A 11 -7.53 3.37 -9.06
C ARG A 11 -6.33 2.76 -8.32
N PHE A 12 -5.95 3.33 -7.18
CA PHE A 12 -4.91 2.78 -6.32
C PHE A 12 -5.19 1.32 -5.96
N ARG A 13 -6.38 1.03 -5.42
CA ARG A 13 -6.76 -0.33 -5.04
C ARG A 13 -6.73 -1.27 -6.25
N ASP A 14 -7.35 -0.87 -7.35
CA ASP A 14 -7.47 -1.69 -8.55
C ASP A 14 -6.07 -1.99 -9.15
N GLU A 15 -5.14 -1.01 -9.18
CA GLU A 15 -3.76 -1.21 -9.66
C GLU A 15 -2.91 -2.09 -8.72
N VAL A 16 -3.14 -2.03 -7.40
CA VAL A 16 -2.46 -2.88 -6.41
C VAL A 16 -2.94 -4.34 -6.56
N PHE A 17 -4.26 -4.54 -6.66
CA PHE A 17 -4.84 -5.87 -6.81
C PHE A 17 -4.45 -6.52 -8.13
N GLU A 18 -4.42 -5.76 -9.22
CA GLU A 18 -3.98 -6.26 -10.52
C GLU A 18 -2.52 -6.75 -10.48
N ARG A 19 -1.62 -5.98 -9.83
CA ARG A 19 -0.21 -6.38 -9.69
C ARG A 19 -0.08 -7.70 -8.91
N ASP A 20 -0.83 -7.84 -7.83
CA ASP A 20 -0.72 -8.97 -6.91
C ASP A 20 -1.61 -10.16 -7.33
N GLY A 21 -2.21 -10.12 -8.52
CA GLY A 21 -3.06 -11.21 -9.03
C GLY A 21 -4.31 -11.45 -8.18
N HIS A 22 -4.89 -10.39 -7.60
CA HIS A 22 -6.07 -10.45 -6.74
C HIS A 22 -5.96 -11.48 -5.60
N THR A 23 -4.74 -11.63 -5.05
CA THR A 23 -4.42 -12.59 -4.01
C THR A 23 -3.56 -11.91 -2.95
N CYS A 24 -3.71 -12.30 -1.68
CA CYS A 24 -2.83 -11.82 -0.63
C CYS A 24 -1.38 -12.20 -0.96
N VAL A 25 -0.43 -11.27 -0.81
CA VAL A 25 0.97 -11.56 -1.13
C VAL A 25 1.65 -12.58 -0.20
N PHE A 26 1.07 -12.83 0.97
CA PHE A 26 1.61 -13.76 1.99
C PHE A 26 0.92 -15.13 2.00
N CYS A 27 -0.26 -15.26 1.39
CA CYS A 27 -1.02 -16.52 1.39
C CYS A 27 -2.03 -16.58 0.24
N ASP A 28 -2.61 -17.75 -0.01
CA ASP A 28 -3.52 -17.99 -1.15
C ASP A 28 -4.95 -17.41 -0.96
N MET A 29 -5.15 -16.50 0.00
CA MET A 29 -6.46 -15.88 0.23
C MET A 29 -6.78 -14.90 -0.89
N THR A 30 -7.96 -15.05 -1.49
CA THR A 30 -8.49 -14.18 -2.56
C THR A 30 -9.73 -13.38 -2.12
N GLU A 31 -10.22 -13.63 -0.90
CA GLU A 31 -11.37 -12.94 -0.31
C GLU A 31 -10.95 -11.95 0.78
N SER A 32 -11.79 -10.96 1.05
CA SER A 32 -11.57 -9.94 2.09
C SER A 32 -10.19 -9.27 2.00
N LEU A 33 -9.85 -8.86 0.78
CA LEU A 33 -8.60 -8.21 0.44
C LEU A 33 -8.69 -6.69 0.59
N ASP A 34 -7.60 -6.10 1.07
CA ASP A 34 -7.40 -4.66 1.16
C ASP A 34 -6.07 -4.26 0.54
N ALA A 35 -6.05 -3.07 -0.08
CA ALA A 35 -4.83 -2.44 -0.56
C ALA A 35 -4.22 -1.63 0.60
N HIS A 36 -3.28 -2.25 1.30
CA HIS A 36 -2.58 -1.65 2.42
C HIS A 36 -1.53 -0.65 1.92
N HIS A 37 -1.40 0.51 2.58
CA HIS A 37 -0.31 1.44 2.27
C HIS A 37 0.95 1.02 3.02
N ILE A 38 2.05 0.80 2.30
CA ILE A 38 3.33 0.38 2.91
C ILE A 38 3.95 1.51 3.73
N THR A 39 4.06 2.71 3.16
CA THR A 39 4.34 3.94 3.92
C THR A 39 3.03 4.68 4.17
N ASP A 40 2.81 5.17 5.39
CA ASP A 40 1.61 5.91 5.74
C ASP A 40 1.35 7.09 4.78
N ARG A 41 0.07 7.32 4.47
CA ARG A 41 -0.37 8.35 3.54
C ARG A 41 0.06 9.76 3.94
N SER A 42 0.26 10.03 5.23
CA SER A 42 0.68 11.34 5.74
C SER A 42 2.18 11.60 5.52
N GLU A 43 2.97 10.55 5.33
CA GLU A 43 4.40 10.62 5.02
C GLU A 43 4.69 10.63 3.51
N MET A 44 3.68 10.41 2.68
CA MET A 44 3.81 10.29 1.23
C MET A 44 3.29 11.53 0.49
N PRO A 45 4.01 12.03 -0.53
CA PRO A 45 3.52 13.13 -1.37
C PRO A 45 2.13 12.82 -1.92
N HIS A 46 1.17 13.75 -1.82
CA HIS A 46 -0.19 13.56 -2.34
C HIS A 46 -0.93 12.32 -1.81
N GLY A 47 -0.52 11.78 -0.67
CA GLY A 47 -1.19 10.66 0.00
C GLY A 47 -0.72 9.27 -0.41
N GLY A 48 0.24 9.12 -1.32
CA GLY A 48 0.81 7.79 -1.59
C GLY A 48 -0.10 6.84 -2.35
N TYR A 49 -1.15 7.32 -3.04
CA TYR A 49 -2.12 6.49 -3.78
C TYR A 49 -1.55 6.00 -5.13
N VAL A 50 -0.40 5.34 -5.07
CA VAL A 50 0.30 4.71 -6.19
C VAL A 50 0.55 3.25 -5.86
N LYS A 51 0.46 2.37 -6.85
CA LYS A 51 0.66 0.92 -6.63
C LYS A 51 2.02 0.60 -6.00
N GLU A 52 3.05 1.41 -6.26
CA GLU A 52 4.38 1.24 -5.68
C GLU A 52 4.41 1.48 -4.17
N ASN A 53 3.37 2.09 -3.57
CA ASN A 53 3.20 2.23 -2.12
C ASN A 53 2.09 1.31 -1.57
N GLY A 54 1.51 0.44 -2.39
CA GLY A 54 0.37 -0.40 -2.01
C GLY A 54 0.69 -1.88 -2.09
N ILE A 55 0.10 -2.68 -1.21
CA ILE A 55 0.24 -4.14 -1.19
C ILE A 55 -1.08 -4.83 -0.86
N THR A 56 -1.40 -5.93 -1.56
CA THR A 56 -2.64 -6.68 -1.37
C THR A 56 -2.52 -7.62 -0.19
N LEU A 57 -3.33 -7.41 0.83
CA LEU A 57 -3.34 -8.21 2.05
C LEU A 57 -4.76 -8.68 2.38
N CYS A 58 -4.88 -9.91 2.87
CA CYS A 58 -6.10 -10.35 3.55
C CYS A 58 -6.19 -9.69 4.93
N SER A 59 -7.35 -9.74 5.56
CA SER A 59 -7.58 -9.06 6.86
C SER A 59 -6.57 -9.43 7.95
N HIS A 60 -6.09 -10.68 7.99
CA HIS A 60 -5.06 -11.10 8.96
C HIS A 60 -3.73 -10.39 8.73
N HIS A 61 -3.14 -10.52 7.53
CA HIS A 61 -1.86 -9.89 7.24
C HIS A 61 -1.95 -8.36 7.19
N HIS A 62 -3.12 -7.80 6.86
CA HIS A 62 -3.35 -6.36 6.94
C HIS A 62 -3.19 -5.85 8.37
N LEU A 63 -3.73 -6.56 9.37
CA LEU A 63 -3.56 -6.19 10.78
C LEU A 63 -2.09 -6.30 11.21
N LEU A 64 -1.37 -7.31 10.72
CA LEU A 64 0.05 -7.47 11.04
C LEU A 64 0.91 -6.33 10.48
N ALA A 65 0.66 -5.92 9.24
CA ALA A 65 1.32 -4.76 8.63
C ALA A 65 0.95 -3.45 9.32
N GLU A 66 -0.32 -3.28 9.71
CA GLU A 66 -0.82 -2.09 10.41
C GLU A 66 -0.12 -1.86 11.77
N GLN A 67 0.38 -2.91 12.42
CA GLN A 67 1.10 -2.80 13.70
C GLN A 67 2.28 -1.81 13.65
N TYR A 68 2.99 -1.75 12.52
CA TYR A 68 4.07 -0.79 12.33
C TYR A 68 3.56 0.66 12.44
N HIS A 69 2.44 0.97 11.78
CA HIS A 69 1.88 2.33 11.77
C HIS A 69 1.30 2.73 13.12
N ILE A 70 0.49 1.87 13.75
CA ILE A 70 -0.13 2.19 15.04
C ILE A 70 0.88 2.29 16.19
N SER A 71 2.03 1.65 16.05
CA SER A 71 3.12 1.70 17.04
C SER A 71 4.15 2.79 16.74
N ASN A 72 3.93 3.62 15.71
CA ASN A 72 4.88 4.63 15.22
C ASN A 72 6.27 4.02 14.92
N GLY A 73 6.30 2.88 14.25
CA GLY A 73 7.51 2.20 13.81
C GLY A 73 8.31 1.53 14.93
N THR A 74 7.69 1.22 16.07
CA THR A 74 8.38 0.56 17.20
C THR A 74 8.12 -0.94 17.30
N THR A 75 7.06 -1.43 16.67
CA THR A 75 6.65 -2.85 16.73
C THR A 75 6.23 -3.35 15.34
N TRP A 76 6.70 -4.53 14.96
CA TRP A 76 6.27 -5.23 13.74
C TRP A 76 6.52 -6.73 13.91
N GLU A 77 5.77 -7.55 13.17
CA GLU A 77 6.05 -8.98 13.02
C GLU A 77 7.17 -9.19 11.98
N ALA A 78 7.91 -10.29 12.09
CA ALA A 78 8.98 -10.62 11.15
C ALA A 78 8.44 -10.65 9.70
N GLY A 79 9.08 -9.90 8.80
CA GLY A 79 8.64 -9.77 7.40
C GLY A 79 7.52 -8.74 7.16
N MET A 80 7.03 -8.06 8.20
CA MET A 80 5.98 -7.02 8.11
C MET A 80 6.52 -5.60 8.22
N HIS A 81 7.85 -5.42 8.31
CA HIS A 81 8.42 -4.07 8.29
C HIS A 81 8.21 -3.45 6.90
N PRO A 82 7.96 -2.13 6.75
CA PRO A 82 7.73 -1.51 5.45
C PRO A 82 8.80 -1.82 4.40
N ASN A 83 10.07 -1.93 4.79
CA ASN A 83 11.15 -2.35 3.88
C ASN A 83 10.95 -3.76 3.33
N ASP A 84 10.48 -4.70 4.14
CA ASP A 84 10.20 -6.08 3.72
C ASP A 84 9.02 -6.09 2.73
N LEU A 85 7.98 -5.32 3.04
CA LEU A 85 6.80 -5.18 2.17
C LEU A 85 7.16 -4.57 0.81
N TYR A 86 8.05 -3.55 0.79
CA TYR A 86 8.56 -2.98 -0.45
C TYR A 86 9.34 -4.00 -1.29
N GLN A 87 10.22 -4.78 -0.65
CA GLN A 87 10.97 -5.85 -1.33
C GLN A 87 10.02 -6.90 -1.93
N MET A 88 8.97 -7.27 -1.20
CA MET A 88 7.98 -8.26 -1.63
C MET A 88 7.27 -7.88 -2.93
N ILE A 89 6.99 -6.59 -3.15
CA ILE A 89 6.35 -6.10 -4.36
C ILE A 89 7.35 -5.61 -5.43
N GLY A 90 8.64 -5.84 -5.21
CA GLY A 90 9.71 -5.50 -6.16
C GLY A 90 9.93 -4.00 -6.35
N THR A 91 9.72 -3.17 -5.31
CA THR A 91 9.92 -1.71 -5.38
C THR A 91 10.64 -1.18 -4.14
N THR A 92 10.79 0.14 -4.03
CA THR A 92 11.38 0.82 -2.86
C THR A 92 10.57 2.05 -2.46
N LYS A 93 10.80 2.56 -1.24
CA LYS A 93 10.19 3.82 -0.76
C LYS A 93 10.51 4.99 -1.70
N GLU A 94 11.72 5.06 -2.24
CA GLU A 94 12.15 6.13 -3.15
C GLU A 94 11.36 6.10 -4.46
N VAL A 95 11.13 4.90 -5.02
CA VAL A 95 10.30 4.74 -6.21
C VAL A 95 8.86 5.15 -5.90
N ALA A 96 8.32 4.70 -4.76
CA ALA A 96 6.98 5.05 -4.33
C ALA A 96 6.80 6.57 -4.18
N VAL A 97 7.75 7.26 -3.55
CA VAL A 97 7.76 8.72 -3.40
C VAL A 97 7.75 9.41 -4.76
N ARG A 98 8.67 9.04 -5.66
CA ARG A 98 8.76 9.61 -7.01
C ARG A 98 7.50 9.40 -7.84
N GLN A 99 6.84 8.25 -7.70
CA GLN A 99 5.57 7.98 -8.37
C GLN A 99 4.45 8.82 -7.75
N SER A 100 4.46 8.96 -6.43
CA SER A 100 3.47 9.75 -5.71
C SER A 100 3.52 11.24 -6.03
N GLU A 101 4.72 11.81 -6.24
CA GLU A 101 4.90 13.20 -6.71
C GLU A 101 4.21 13.46 -8.06
N LYS A 102 4.15 12.45 -8.94
CA LYS A 102 3.50 12.56 -10.26
C LYS A 102 1.99 12.61 -10.18
N LEU A 103 1.37 12.26 -9.04
CA LEU A 103 -0.09 12.37 -8.86
C LEU A 103 -0.58 13.81 -8.99
N ASN A 104 0.26 14.80 -8.71
CA ASN A 104 -0.05 16.24 -8.84
C ASN A 104 -0.20 16.68 -10.30
N GLN A 105 0.26 15.89 -11.28
CA GLN A 105 0.08 16.19 -12.71
C GLN A 105 -1.37 15.99 -13.19
N PHE A 106 -2.23 15.46 -12.32
CA PHE A 106 -3.64 15.19 -12.61
C PHE A 106 -4.61 15.86 -11.63
N THR A 107 -4.12 16.67 -10.68
CA THR A 107 -4.95 17.42 -9.72
C THR A 107 -5.28 18.81 -10.19
#